data_AF-A0A662IW00-F1
#
_entry.id   AF-A0A662IW00-F1
#
_cell.length_a   1.000
_cell.length_b   1.000
_cell.length_c   1.000
_cell.angle_alpha   90.00
_cell.angle_beta   90.00
_cell.angle_gamma   90.00
#
_symmetry.space_group_name_H-M   'P 1'
#
loop_
_entity.id
_entity.type
_entity.pdbx_description
1 polymer ?
#
loop_
_entity_poly.entity_id
_entity_poly.type
_entity_poly.pdbx_seq_one_letter_code
_entity_poly.pdbx_strand_id
1 'polypeptide(L)'
;EKSPRMIISRKGGAVNCVTPNLIRLRPKPELLDPHFLTFYLIFSQPRLRKLATKAVHQANINATSLKNFKIPLPPLEEQRKIAEILSTIDRKLEIERKHKEKLSRIKKGLMDLLLTGKVRIKVSENG
;
A
#
# COMPACT_ATOMS: atom_id res chain seq x y z
N GLU A 1 24.16 -13.04 -16.51
CA GLU A 1 22.87 -12.34 -16.43
C GLU A 1 21.76 -13.32 -16.01
N LYS A 2 21.47 -13.44 -14.71
CA LYS A 2 20.46 -14.37 -14.17
C LYS A 2 19.28 -13.56 -13.62
N SER A 3 18.23 -13.40 -14.42
CA SER A 3 16.96 -12.85 -13.94
C SER A 3 16.31 -13.85 -12.96
N PRO A 4 16.14 -13.52 -11.67
CA PRO A 4 15.59 -14.47 -10.72
C PRO A 4 14.11 -14.72 -11.00
N ARG A 5 13.76 -15.97 -11.29
CA ARG A 5 12.38 -16.39 -11.53
C ARG A 5 11.54 -16.24 -10.26
N MET A 6 10.52 -15.39 -10.32
CA MET A 6 9.50 -15.24 -9.28
C MET A 6 8.67 -16.53 -9.19
N ILE A 7 8.62 -17.16 -8.00
CA ILE A 7 7.82 -18.37 -7.79
C ILE A 7 6.37 -17.94 -7.57
N ILE A 8 5.57 -18.05 -8.62
CA ILE A 8 4.10 -17.95 -8.52
C ILE A 8 3.57 -19.35 -8.23
N SER A 9 3.00 -19.52 -7.04
CA SER A 9 2.40 -20.79 -6.61
C SER A 9 0.88 -20.66 -6.67
N ARG A 10 0.25 -21.45 -7.55
CA ARG A 10 -1.18 -21.79 -7.47
C ARG A 10 -1.23 -23.09 -6.66
N LYS A 11 -1.40 -23.02 -5.34
CA LYS A 11 -1.63 -24.23 -4.52
C LYS A 11 -3.11 -24.30 -4.16
N GLY A 12 -3.78 -25.32 -4.70
CA GLY A 12 -4.94 -25.91 -4.06
C GLY A 12 -4.46 -26.77 -2.90
N GLY A 13 -5.19 -26.74 -1.78
CA GLY A 13 -4.92 -27.52 -0.59
C GLY A 13 -4.34 -26.71 0.57
N ALA A 14 -5.07 -26.71 1.68
CA ALA A 14 -4.85 -26.03 2.97
C ALA A 14 -5.23 -24.53 3.01
N VAL A 15 -6.39 -24.31 3.65
CA VAL A 15 -7.02 -23.06 4.13
C VAL A 15 -6.09 -21.83 4.09
N ASN A 16 -5.99 -21.25 2.90
CA ASN A 16 -5.61 -19.87 2.71
C ASN A 16 -6.69 -19.35 1.78
N CYS A 17 -7.73 -18.73 2.35
CA CYS A 17 -8.83 -18.12 1.60
C CYS A 17 -8.29 -16.89 0.85
N VAL A 18 -7.48 -17.13 -0.17
CA VAL A 18 -7.07 -16.11 -1.13
C VAL A 18 -8.23 -16.03 -2.12
N THR A 19 -8.97 -14.93 -2.07
CA THR A 19 -10.10 -14.66 -2.95
C THR A 19 -9.75 -14.98 -4.41
N PRO A 20 -10.71 -15.48 -5.21
CA PRO A 20 -10.46 -15.72 -6.62
C PRO A 20 -10.01 -14.39 -7.24
N ASN A 21 -8.88 -14.42 -7.97
CA ASN A 21 -8.20 -13.27 -8.61
C ASN A 21 -7.07 -12.58 -7.84
N LEU A 22 -6.54 -13.18 -6.78
CA LEU A 22 -5.27 -12.72 -6.18
C LEU A 22 -4.09 -13.61 -6.57
N ILE A 23 -2.93 -13.00 -6.82
CA ILE A 23 -1.66 -13.68 -7.09
C ILE A 23 -0.72 -13.44 -5.90
N ARG A 24 -0.26 -14.51 -5.27
CA ARG A 24 0.76 -14.46 -4.22
C ARG A 24 2.16 -14.52 -4.84
N LEU A 25 2.96 -13.49 -4.57
CA LEU A 25 4.38 -13.44 -4.92
C LEU A 25 5.21 -13.84 -3.70
N ARG A 26 6.15 -14.77 -3.89
CA ARG A 26 7.13 -15.16 -2.86
C ARG A 26 8.54 -14.91 -3.38
N PRO A 27 9.16 -13.76 -3.04
CA PRO A 27 10.55 -13.51 -3.39
C PRO A 27 11.47 -14.46 -2.61
N LYS A 28 12.64 -14.77 -3.18
CA LYS A 28 13.71 -15.45 -2.45
C LYS A 28 14.40 -14.41 -1.56
N PRO A 29 14.46 -14.62 -0.22
CA PRO A 29 14.96 -13.60 0.71
C PRO A 29 16.45 -13.25 0.48
N GLU A 30 17.20 -14.19 -0.09
CA GLU A 30 18.62 -14.02 -0.46
C GLU A 30 18.84 -13.11 -1.67
N LEU A 31 17.80 -12.82 -2.45
CA LEU A 31 17.92 -12.08 -3.73
C LEU A 31 17.09 -10.81 -3.76
N LEU A 32 15.96 -10.79 -3.07
CA LEU A 32 14.96 -9.75 -3.22
C LEU A 32 14.26 -9.45 -1.89
N ASP A 33 14.37 -8.20 -1.45
CA ASP A 33 13.64 -7.68 -0.31
C ASP A 33 12.14 -7.53 -0.63
N PRO A 34 11.22 -8.06 0.21
CA PRO A 34 9.78 -7.98 -0.05
C PRO A 34 9.20 -6.55 -0.04
N HIS A 35 9.74 -5.65 0.78
CA HIS A 35 9.26 -4.26 0.86
C HIS A 35 9.71 -3.49 -0.39
N PHE A 36 10.97 -3.67 -0.81
CA PHE A 36 11.45 -3.14 -2.08
C PHE A 36 10.58 -3.59 -3.26
N LEU A 37 10.28 -4.90 -3.34
CA LEU A 37 9.39 -5.43 -4.37
C LEU A 37 8.00 -4.76 -4.32
N THR A 38 7.43 -4.60 -3.12
CA THR A 38 6.13 -3.94 -2.94
C THR A 38 6.15 -2.52 -3.48
N PHE A 39 7.12 -1.70 -3.06
CA PHE A 39 7.26 -0.32 -3.52
C PHE A 39 7.48 -0.25 -5.03
N TYR A 40 8.32 -1.13 -5.59
CA TYR A 40 8.57 -1.16 -7.02
C TYR A 40 7.32 -1.55 -7.83
N LEU A 41 6.51 -2.49 -7.36
CA LEU A 41 5.26 -2.88 -8.02
C LEU A 41 4.22 -1.75 -7.97
N ILE A 42 4.12 -1.02 -6.85
CA ILE A 42 3.28 0.17 -6.71
C ILE A 42 3.71 1.24 -7.71
N PHE A 43 5.01 1.56 -7.73
CA PHE A 43 5.59 2.51 -8.69
C PHE A 43 5.35 2.07 -10.15
N SER A 44 5.43 0.78 -10.42
CA SER A 44 5.26 0.20 -11.74
C SER A 44 3.81 -0.09 -12.13
N GLN A 45 2.83 0.33 -11.33
CA GLN A 45 1.42 0.07 -11.58
C GLN A 45 0.97 0.44 -13.01
N PRO A 46 1.38 1.59 -13.60
CA PRO A 46 1.01 1.90 -14.99
C PRO A 46 1.51 0.87 -16.01
N ARG A 47 2.71 0.30 -15.79
CA ARG A 47 3.27 -0.76 -16.64
C ARG A 47 2.56 -2.09 -16.41
N LEU A 48 2.23 -2.42 -15.16
CA LEU A 48 1.46 -3.61 -14.81
C LEU A 48 0.04 -3.56 -15.40
N ARG A 49 -0.61 -2.40 -15.41
CA ARG A 49 -1.93 -2.22 -16.04
C ARG A 49 -1.92 -2.51 -17.54
N LYS A 50 -0.81 -2.23 -18.25
CA LYS A 50 -0.65 -2.58 -19.68
C LYS A 50 -0.52 -4.08 -19.93
N LEU A 51 -0.08 -4.85 -18.93
CA LEU A 51 -0.01 -6.31 -19.00
C LEU A 51 -1.36 -6.99 -18.73
N ALA A 52 -2.35 -6.24 -18.21
CA ALA A 52 -3.68 -6.78 -17.99
C ALA A 52 -4.36 -7.02 -19.33
N THR A 53 -4.87 -8.23 -19.52
CA THR A 53 -5.72 -8.54 -20.67
C THR A 53 -7.04 -7.82 -20.49
N LYS A 54 -7.41 -6.95 -21.45
CA LYS A 54 -8.72 -6.30 -21.46
C LYS A 54 -9.79 -7.37 -21.66
N ALA A 55 -10.71 -7.51 -20.71
CA ALA A 55 -11.93 -8.28 -20.89
C ALA A 55 -13.13 -7.40 -20.55
N VAL A 56 -14.31 -7.74 -21.10
CA VAL A 56 -15.54 -6.93 -21.06
C VAL A 56 -15.96 -6.59 -19.63
N HIS A 57 -15.71 -7.49 -18.66
CA HIS A 57 -16.16 -7.30 -17.27
C HIS A 57 -15.02 -7.21 -16.24
N GLN A 58 -13.86 -7.85 -16.49
CA GLN A 58 -12.74 -7.84 -15.54
C GLN A 58 -11.39 -7.91 -16.25
N ALA A 59 -10.58 -6.86 -16.14
CA ALA A 59 -9.18 -6.91 -16.56
C ALA A 59 -8.38 -7.77 -15.57
N ASN A 60 -7.61 -8.74 -16.08
CA ASN A 60 -6.81 -9.63 -15.25
C ASN A 60 -5.36 -9.71 -15.76
N ILE A 61 -4.40 -9.81 -14.85
CA ILE A 61 -3.00 -10.06 -15.18
C ILE A 61 -2.76 -11.55 -15.03
N ASN A 62 -2.48 -12.22 -16.14
CA ASN A 62 -2.17 -13.64 -16.09
C ASN A 62 -0.80 -13.89 -15.40
N ALA A 63 -0.66 -15.03 -14.73
CA ALA A 63 0.56 -15.36 -13.98
C ALA A 63 1.80 -15.45 -14.89
N THR A 64 1.64 -15.81 -16.17
CA THR A 64 2.75 -15.95 -17.13
C THR A 64 3.34 -14.58 -17.51
N SER A 65 2.48 -13.62 -17.83
CA SER A 65 2.84 -12.22 -18.09
C SER A 65 3.52 -11.60 -16.89
N LEU A 66 3.03 -11.90 -15.68
CA LEU A 66 3.65 -11.41 -14.45
C LEU A 66 5.01 -12.05 -14.18
N LYS A 67 5.23 -13.34 -14.52
CA LYS A 67 6.56 -13.98 -14.47
C LYS A 67 7.57 -13.35 -15.42
N ASN A 68 7.08 -12.83 -16.55
CA ASN A 68 7.92 -12.19 -17.57
C ASN A 68 8.15 -10.69 -17.31
N PHE A 69 7.51 -10.13 -16.27
CA PHE A 69 7.70 -8.73 -15.89
C PHE A 69 9.09 -8.54 -15.28
N LYS A 70 9.92 -7.73 -15.96
CA LYS A 70 11.29 -7.44 -15.51
C LYS A 70 11.29 -6.43 -14.37
N ILE A 71 12.03 -6.74 -13.31
CA ILE A 71 12.27 -5.87 -12.17
C ILE A 71 13.78 -5.60 -12.04
N PRO A 72 14.20 -4.40 -11.62
CA PRO A 72 15.59 -4.14 -11.27
C PRO A 72 15.96 -4.97 -10.03
N LEU A 73 17.22 -5.40 -9.98
CA LEU A 73 17.74 -6.21 -8.90
C LEU A 73 19.07 -5.63 -8.40
N PRO A 74 19.05 -4.45 -7.73
CA PRO A 74 20.25 -3.90 -7.13
C PRO A 74 20.72 -4.78 -5.95
N PRO A 75 21.92 -4.56 -5.39
CA PRO A 75 22.38 -5.29 -4.20
C PRO A 75 21.37 -5.23 -3.06
N LEU A 76 21.27 -6.31 -2.27
CA LEU A 76 20.29 -6.42 -1.17
C LEU A 76 20.35 -5.25 -0.19
N GLU A 77 21.55 -4.75 0.09
CA GLU A 77 21.74 -3.62 0.99
C GLU A 77 21.09 -2.34 0.46
N GLU A 78 21.21 -2.09 -0.84
CA GLU A 78 20.57 -0.96 -1.52
C GLU A 78 19.04 -1.12 -1.55
N GLN A 79 18.55 -2.33 -1.83
CA GLN A 79 17.11 -2.63 -1.79
C GLN A 79 16.52 -2.29 -0.41
N ARG A 80 17.20 -2.69 0.66
CA ARG A 80 16.77 -2.42 2.05
C ARG A 80 16.80 -0.93 2.37
N LYS A 81 17.85 -0.20 1.99
CA LYS A 81 17.94 1.26 2.18
C LYS A 81 16.79 1.99 1.48
N ILE A 82 16.52 1.63 0.21
CA ILE A 82 15.38 2.21 -0.54
C ILE A 82 14.06 1.92 0.18
N ALA A 83 13.84 0.67 0.57
CA ALA A 83 12.62 0.27 1.27
C ALA A 83 12.45 0.99 2.62
N GLU A 84 13.53 1.15 3.38
CA GLU A 84 13.52 1.84 4.68
C GLU A 84 13.14 3.31 4.56
N ILE A 85 13.72 4.02 3.58
CA ILE A 85 13.41 5.43 3.31
C ILE A 85 11.91 5.58 2.98
N LEU A 86 11.40 4.76 2.05
CA LEU A 86 10.00 4.81 1.62
C LEU A 86 9.05 4.43 2.76
N SER A 87 9.36 3.39 3.53
CA SER A 87 8.58 3.00 4.71
C SER A 87 8.55 4.08 5.78
N THR A 88 9.64 4.84 5.95
CA THR A 88 9.68 5.94 6.92
C THR A 88 8.75 7.08 6.50
N ILE A 89 8.71 7.40 5.21
CA ILE A 89 7.80 8.40 4.64
C ILE A 89 6.33 7.96 4.83
N ASP A 90 6.01 6.72 4.49
CA ASP A 90 4.65 6.18 4.67
C ASP A 90 4.22 6.19 6.14
N ARG A 91 5.12 5.83 7.06
CA ARG A 91 4.83 5.88 8.50
C ARG A 91 4.53 7.30 8.96
N LYS A 92 5.31 8.28 8.50
CA LYS A 92 5.07 9.69 8.81
C LYS A 92 3.72 10.15 8.26
N LEU A 93 3.41 9.82 7.01
CA LEU A 93 2.13 10.17 6.39
C LEU A 93 0.94 9.57 7.14
N GLU A 94 1.06 8.33 7.62
CA GLU A 94 0.03 7.65 8.40
C GLU A 94 -0.22 8.35 9.75
N ILE A 95 0.84 8.77 10.43
CA ILE A 95 0.73 9.53 11.68
C ILE A 95 0.00 10.86 11.45
N GLU A 96 0.37 11.60 10.39
CA GLU A 96 -0.27 12.87 10.06
C GLU A 96 -1.75 12.71 9.70
N ARG A 97 -2.10 11.66 8.95
CA ARG A 97 -3.50 11.33 8.65
C ARG A 97 -4.31 11.07 9.91
N LYS A 98 -3.79 10.26 10.83
CA LYS A 98 -4.43 10.00 12.13
C LYS A 98 -4.60 11.28 12.95
N HIS A 99 -3.59 12.15 12.95
CA HIS A 99 -3.68 13.43 13.66
C HIS A 99 -4.78 14.32 13.06
N LYS A 100 -4.81 14.44 11.73
CA LYS A 100 -5.86 15.18 11.01
C LYS A 100 -7.25 14.64 11.27
N GLU A 101 -7.42 13.31 11.26
CA GLU A 101 -8.70 12.67 11.56
C GLU A 101 -9.15 12.93 13.00
N LYS A 102 -8.23 12.83 13.97
CA LYS A 102 -8.50 13.16 15.37
C LYS A 102 -8.97 14.61 15.54
N LEU A 103 -8.24 15.57 14.96
CA LEU A 103 -8.61 16.98 15.00
C LEU A 103 -9.96 17.25 14.34
N SER A 104 -10.23 16.61 13.19
CA SER A 104 -11.52 16.72 12.50
C SER A 104 -12.68 16.23 13.38
N ARG A 105 -12.51 15.09 14.07
CA ARG A 105 -13.50 14.56 15.01
C ARG A 105 -13.74 15.51 16.19
N ILE A 106 -12.67 16.05 16.78
CA ILE A 106 -12.77 17.02 17.89
C ILE A 106 -13.49 18.28 17.43
N LYS A 107 -13.10 18.85 16.27
CA LYS A 107 -13.75 20.03 15.70
C LYS A 107 -15.25 19.80 15.51
N LYS A 108 -15.64 18.64 14.95
CA LYS A 108 -17.05 18.30 14.75
C LYS A 108 -17.79 18.20 16.08
N GLY A 109 -17.25 17.47 17.05
CA GLY A 109 -17.86 17.33 18.37
C GLY A 109 -18.00 18.66 19.12
N LEU A 110 -16.99 19.53 19.04
CA LEU A 110 -17.07 20.88 19.61
C LEU A 110 -18.14 21.72 18.93
N MET A 111 -18.21 21.70 17.59
CA MET A 111 -19.24 22.42 16.84
C MET A 111 -20.65 21.96 17.26
N ASP A 112 -20.86 20.64 17.38
CA ASP A 112 -22.13 20.08 17.84
C ASP A 112 -22.48 20.56 19.26
N LEU A 113 -21.52 20.60 20.19
CA LEU A 113 -21.73 21.07 21.57
C LEU A 113 -22.07 22.57 21.66
N LEU A 114 -21.41 23.39 20.84
CA LEU A 114 -21.61 24.84 20.81
C LEU A 114 -22.94 25.22 20.14
N LEU A 115 -23.26 24.62 19.00
CA LEU A 115 -24.48 24.93 18.25
C LEU A 115 -25.75 24.35 18.88
N THR A 116 -25.63 23.28 19.67
CA THR A 116 -26.78 22.73 20.42
C THR A 116 -26.99 23.39 21.79
N GLY A 117 -26.14 24.37 22.16
CA GLY A 117 -26.25 25.09 23.42
C GLY A 117 -25.95 24.25 24.67
N LYS A 118 -25.44 23.02 24.51
CA LYS A 118 -25.06 22.12 25.62
C LYS A 118 -23.87 22.66 26.42
N VAL A 119 -23.03 23.50 25.79
CA VAL A 119 -21.94 24.22 26.45
C VAL A 119 -22.14 25.72 26.20
N ARG A 120 -22.33 26.51 27.25
CA ARG A 120 -22.40 27.98 27.15
C ARG A 120 -20.98 28.56 27.15
N ILE A 121 -20.65 29.32 26.11
CA ILE A 121 -19.41 30.10 26.08
C ILE A 121 -19.62 31.34 26.96
N LYS A 122 -18.81 31.52 28.01
CA LYS A 122 -18.71 32.80 28.70
C LYS A 122 -17.86 33.73 27.83
N VAL A 123 -18.48 34.74 27.24
CA VAL A 123 -17.74 35.81 26.57
C VAL A 123 -17.22 36.73 27.67
N SER A 124 -15.90 36.75 27.90
CA SER A 124 -15.30 37.84 28.65
C SER A 124 -15.28 39.05 27.74
N GLU A 125 -16.12 40.04 28.03
CA GLU A 125 -16.00 41.37 27.43
C GLU A 125 -14.63 41.93 27.83
N ASN A 126 -13.67 41.90 26.91
CA ASN A 126 -12.49 42.72 27.04
C ASN A 126 -12.91 44.14 26.63
N GLY A 127 -13.07 45.01 27.63
CA GLY A 127 -13.12 46.46 27.45
C GLY A 127 -11.78 47.03 27.00
#